data_AF-A0A933M474-F1
#
_entry.id   AF-A0A933M474-F1
#
_cell.length_a   1.000
_cell.length_b   1.000
_cell.length_c   1.000
_cell.angle_alpha   90.00
_cell.angle_beta   90.00
_cell.angle_gamma   90.00
#
_symmetry.space_group_name_H-M   'P 1'
#
loop_
_entity.id
_entity.type
_entity.pdbx_description
1 polymer ?
#
loop_
_entity_poly.entity_id
_entity_poly.type
_entity_poly.pdbx_seq_one_letter_code
_entity_poly.pdbx_strand_id
1 'polypeptide(L)'
;MPLTPSRILTILALAFFSVASMAQAADRAEVEAIIRDYIKKHPEEIAEALQKHMESQRARQEEAAFQQALRDRVSVPLEGSPSLGPDKAQFTIVEFSDFQCPFCARAVGIIHDLVSKHRGKIRLVFKQLPLPMHAKAQDAAKASLAANAQGKFWEYREKLMATQAEWGPAPNARALFLKYAREMAMDVNRFEKDMAKPEFQKRIDADMQLAKKLNVNGTPAYFVNGVKITGARELEYFEKVMNAVGATPGGQPRK
;
A
#
# COMPACT_ATOMS: atom_id res chain seq x y z
N MET A 1 43.50 -65.53 27.01
CA MET A 1 44.04 -64.47 27.91
C MET A 1 43.05 -63.31 27.92
N PRO A 2 42.26 -63.11 29.00
CA PRO A 2 41.33 -62.00 29.08
C PRO A 2 42.06 -60.75 29.59
N LEU A 3 41.93 -59.64 28.88
CA LEU A 3 42.39 -58.33 29.33
C LEU A 3 41.42 -57.82 30.41
N THR A 4 41.96 -57.37 31.54
CA THR A 4 41.20 -56.95 32.72
C THR A 4 40.57 -55.55 32.55
N PRO A 5 39.51 -55.22 33.34
CA PRO A 5 38.70 -54.00 33.17
C PRO A 5 39.44 -52.67 33.36
N SER A 6 40.66 -52.71 33.93
CA SER A 6 41.45 -51.52 34.25
C SER A 6 42.05 -50.83 33.02
N ARG A 7 42.05 -51.45 31.83
CA ARG A 7 42.67 -50.89 30.61
C ARG A 7 41.71 -50.16 29.67
N ILE A 8 40.40 -50.34 29.84
CA ILE A 8 39.40 -49.69 28.99
C ILE A 8 39.07 -48.27 29.51
N LEU A 9 39.18 -48.04 30.82
CA LEU A 9 38.90 -46.73 31.42
C LEU A 9 40.00 -45.68 31.15
N THR A 10 41.21 -46.08 30.79
CA THR A 10 42.32 -45.16 30.52
C THR A 10 42.31 -44.61 29.08
N ILE A 11 41.69 -45.32 28.13
CA ILE A 11 41.63 -44.88 26.72
C ILE A 11 40.47 -43.89 26.49
N LEU A 12 39.38 -43.98 27.25
CA LEU A 12 38.28 -43.01 27.15
C LEU A 12 38.58 -41.66 27.81
N ALA A 13 39.47 -41.61 28.81
CA ALA A 13 39.87 -40.36 29.44
C ALA A 13 40.87 -39.53 28.59
N LEU A 14 41.67 -40.18 27.72
CA LEU A 14 42.57 -39.48 26.81
C LEU A 14 41.87 -38.94 25.55
N ALA A 15 40.76 -39.55 25.12
CA ALA A 15 40.01 -39.06 23.96
C ALA A 15 39.18 -37.80 24.24
N PHE A 16 38.71 -37.60 25.48
CA PHE A 16 37.99 -36.38 25.87
C PHE A 16 38.92 -35.21 26.23
N PHE A 17 40.15 -35.48 26.66
CA PHE A 17 41.16 -34.42 26.86
C PHE A 17 41.80 -33.94 25.55
N SER A 18 41.80 -34.78 24.50
CA SER A 18 42.36 -34.44 23.19
C SER A 18 41.52 -33.46 22.38
N VAL A 19 40.20 -33.34 22.63
CA VAL A 19 39.37 -32.34 21.94
C VAL A 19 39.31 -31.03 22.72
N ALA A 20 39.51 -31.08 24.04
CA ALA A 20 39.62 -29.89 24.88
C ALA A 20 40.96 -29.15 24.72
N SER A 21 42.03 -29.85 24.31
CA SER A 21 43.39 -29.28 24.16
C SER A 21 43.69 -28.66 22.78
N MET A 22 42.85 -28.85 21.75
CA MET A 22 43.03 -28.17 20.45
C MET A 22 42.33 -26.80 20.39
N ALA A 23 41.65 -26.40 21.46
CA ALA A 23 41.09 -25.06 21.63
C ALA A 23 42.04 -24.14 22.41
N GLN A 24 43.36 -24.30 22.27
CA GLN A 24 44.32 -23.30 22.76
C GLN A 24 44.69 -22.39 21.58
N ALA A 25 43.98 -21.26 21.51
CA ALA A 25 44.31 -20.04 20.78
C ALA A 25 45.01 -20.24 19.43
N ALA A 26 44.24 -20.45 18.36
CA ALA A 26 44.68 -19.91 17.08
C ALA A 26 45.06 -18.44 17.33
N ASP A 27 46.28 -18.05 16.97
CA ASP A 27 46.73 -16.69 17.16
C ASP A 27 45.68 -15.79 16.53
N ARG A 28 45.14 -14.85 17.32
CA ARG A 28 44.09 -13.95 16.85
C ARG A 28 44.51 -13.28 15.54
N ALA A 29 45.81 -12.99 15.38
CA ALA A 29 46.36 -12.43 14.14
C ALA A 29 46.23 -13.40 12.95
N GLU A 30 46.47 -14.69 13.15
CA GLU A 30 46.34 -15.73 12.12
C GLU A 30 44.87 -15.92 11.71
N VAL A 31 43.95 -15.99 12.68
CA VAL A 31 42.51 -16.09 12.40
C VAL A 31 42.01 -14.87 11.65
N GLU A 32 42.40 -13.65 12.07
CA GLU A 32 42.05 -12.43 11.36
C GLU A 32 42.62 -12.40 9.94
N ALA A 33 43.84 -12.92 9.72
CA ALA A 33 44.44 -13.01 8.40
C ALA A 33 43.68 -13.99 7.49
N ILE A 34 43.31 -15.17 7.99
CA ILE A 34 42.49 -16.17 7.26
C ILE A 34 41.14 -15.58 6.88
N ILE A 35 40.44 -14.92 7.81
CA ILE A 35 39.14 -14.30 7.55
C ILE A 35 39.28 -13.19 6.50
N ARG A 36 40.28 -12.31 6.62
CA ARG A 36 40.50 -11.24 5.63
C ARG A 36 40.82 -11.81 4.25
N ASP A 37 41.62 -12.86 4.19
CA ASP A 37 41.98 -13.52 2.94
C ASP A 37 40.76 -14.19 2.30
N TYR A 38 39.95 -14.90 3.09
CA TYR A 38 38.69 -15.49 2.64
C TYR A 38 37.73 -14.43 2.10
N ILE A 39 37.50 -13.33 2.85
CA ILE A 39 36.63 -12.23 2.41
C ILE A 39 37.11 -11.62 1.08
N LYS A 40 38.43 -11.47 0.90
CA LYS A 40 39.00 -10.92 -0.34
C LYS A 40 38.89 -11.89 -1.52
N LYS A 41 38.98 -13.20 -1.27
CA LYS A 41 38.93 -14.25 -2.29
C LYS A 41 37.51 -14.68 -2.66
N HIS A 42 36.55 -14.46 -1.76
CA HIS A 42 35.15 -14.87 -1.90
C HIS A 42 34.15 -13.71 -1.68
N PRO A 43 34.32 -12.53 -2.32
CA PRO A 43 33.42 -11.40 -2.13
C PRO A 43 31.97 -11.70 -2.52
N GLU A 44 31.76 -12.60 -3.49
CA GLU A 44 30.44 -13.04 -3.96
C GLU A 44 29.64 -13.80 -2.89
N GLU A 45 30.29 -14.67 -2.10
CA GLU A 45 29.60 -15.43 -1.05
C GLU A 45 29.08 -14.51 0.06
N ILE A 46 29.86 -13.46 0.36
CA ILE A 46 29.49 -12.47 1.37
C ILE A 46 28.38 -11.56 0.85
N ALA A 47 28.49 -11.13 -0.40
CA ALA A 47 27.44 -10.35 -1.05
C ALA A 47 26.12 -11.14 -1.08
N GLU A 48 26.16 -12.43 -1.42
CA GLU A 48 24.98 -13.30 -1.43
C GLU A 48 24.40 -13.51 -0.02
N ALA A 49 25.25 -13.80 0.98
CA ALA A 49 24.80 -13.97 2.36
C ALA A 49 24.16 -12.69 2.92
N LEU A 50 24.77 -11.52 2.65
CA LEU A 50 24.24 -10.22 3.04
C LEU A 50 22.91 -9.93 2.33
N GLN A 51 22.84 -10.19 1.02
CA GLN A 51 21.61 -10.01 0.25
C GLN A 51 20.47 -10.86 0.81
N LYS A 52 20.70 -12.17 1.01
CA LYS A 52 19.70 -13.08 1.61
C LYS A 52 19.27 -12.63 2.99
N HIS A 53 20.22 -12.16 3.82
CA HIS A 53 19.89 -11.62 5.13
C HIS A 53 19.00 -10.38 5.02
N MET A 54 19.36 -9.42 4.16
CA MET A 54 18.58 -8.20 3.93
C MET A 54 17.17 -8.51 3.40
N GLU A 55 17.03 -9.45 2.46
CA GLU A 55 15.74 -9.92 1.95
C GLU A 55 14.88 -10.54 3.06
N SER A 56 15.48 -11.40 3.89
CA SER A 56 14.79 -12.00 5.06
C SER A 56 14.34 -10.93 6.06
N GLN A 57 15.19 -9.94 6.35
CA GLN A 57 14.83 -8.83 7.22
C GLN A 57 13.67 -8.00 6.65
N ARG A 58 13.72 -7.68 5.34
CA ARG A 58 12.64 -6.95 4.66
C ARG A 58 11.32 -7.72 4.71
N ALA A 59 11.34 -9.02 4.44
CA ALA A 59 10.15 -9.86 4.51
C ALA A 59 9.54 -9.90 5.92
N ARG A 60 10.38 -10.02 6.96
CA ARG A 60 9.94 -9.96 8.37
C ARG A 60 9.34 -8.61 8.72
N GLN A 61 9.96 -7.52 8.26
CA GLN A 61 9.46 -6.16 8.50
C GLN A 61 8.13 -5.92 7.79
N GLU A 62 7.97 -6.38 6.54
CA GLU A 62 6.71 -6.27 5.80
C GLU A 62 5.60 -7.07 6.48
N GLU A 63 5.87 -8.31 6.92
CA GLU A 63 4.87 -9.11 7.62
C GLU A 63 4.52 -8.51 8.99
N ALA A 64 5.50 -8.01 9.75
CA ALA A 64 5.24 -7.30 11.00
C ALA A 64 4.39 -6.04 10.78
N ALA A 65 4.66 -5.27 9.73
CA ALA A 65 3.88 -4.09 9.36
C ALA A 65 2.45 -4.46 8.94
N PHE A 66 2.28 -5.55 8.19
CA PHE A 66 0.96 -6.07 7.82
C PHE A 66 0.15 -6.51 9.06
N GLN A 67 0.77 -7.25 9.98
CA GLN A 67 0.15 -7.66 11.23
C GLN A 67 -0.21 -6.46 12.12
N GLN A 68 0.64 -5.43 12.13
CA GLN A 68 0.33 -4.18 12.84
C GLN A 68 -0.87 -3.47 12.21
N ALA A 69 -0.92 -3.34 10.88
CA ALA A 69 -2.06 -2.72 10.18
C ALA A 69 -3.37 -3.50 10.39
N LEU A 70 -3.31 -4.82 10.56
CA LEU A 70 -4.48 -5.64 10.92
C LEU A 70 -4.98 -5.39 12.34
N ARG A 71 -4.11 -5.01 13.28
CA ARG A 71 -4.50 -4.63 14.65
C ARG A 71 -5.02 -3.20 14.72
N ASP A 72 -4.39 -2.30 13.96
CA ASP A 72 -4.68 -0.86 13.98
C ASP A 72 -5.80 -0.46 13.01
N ARG A 73 -6.80 -1.33 12.82
CA ARG A 73 -7.92 -1.04 11.91
C ARG A 73 -8.69 0.18 12.41
N VAL A 74 -9.05 1.06 11.48
CA VAL A 74 -9.81 2.27 11.79
C VAL A 74 -11.15 2.29 11.06
N SER A 75 -12.18 2.83 11.70
CA SER A 75 -13.41 3.18 10.99
C SER A 75 -13.19 4.50 10.25
N VAL A 76 -13.49 4.52 8.96
CA VAL A 76 -13.32 5.69 8.09
C VAL A 76 -14.70 6.28 7.78
N PRO A 77 -15.00 7.55 8.12
CA PRO A 77 -16.27 8.17 7.78
C PRO A 77 -16.55 8.14 6.28
N LEU A 78 -17.75 7.71 5.88
CA LEU A 78 -18.12 7.47 4.48
C LEU A 78 -19.12 8.50 3.93
N GLU A 79 -19.76 9.26 4.82
CA GLU A 79 -20.92 10.09 4.52
C GLU A 79 -20.60 11.14 3.45
N GLY A 80 -21.50 11.26 2.47
CA GLY A 80 -21.40 12.17 1.33
C GLY A 80 -20.28 11.84 0.33
N SER A 81 -19.47 10.78 0.54
CA SER A 81 -18.49 10.35 -0.45
C SER A 81 -19.17 9.78 -1.67
N PRO A 82 -18.61 9.99 -2.87
CA PRO A 82 -18.93 9.15 -4.02
C PRO A 82 -18.65 7.68 -3.67
N SER A 83 -19.64 6.81 -3.92
CA SER A 83 -19.51 5.36 -3.69
C SER A 83 -20.03 4.54 -4.87
N LEU A 84 -19.43 3.37 -5.09
CA LEU A 84 -19.85 2.35 -6.06
C LEU A 84 -20.08 1.03 -5.33
N GLY A 85 -21.13 0.31 -5.71
CA GLY A 85 -21.48 -0.98 -5.13
C GLY A 85 -22.45 -0.88 -3.93
N PRO A 86 -22.84 -2.02 -3.33
CA PRO A 86 -23.91 -2.09 -2.34
C PRO A 86 -23.54 -1.41 -1.01
N ASP A 87 -24.50 -0.73 -0.39
CA ASP A 87 -24.27 -0.06 0.91
C ASP A 87 -23.83 -1.01 2.03
N LYS A 88 -24.32 -2.26 1.99
CA LYS A 88 -24.05 -3.34 2.96
C LYS A 88 -23.06 -4.38 2.42
N ALA A 89 -22.16 -3.99 1.51
CA ALA A 89 -21.10 -4.84 1.00
C ALA A 89 -20.29 -5.49 2.14
N GLN A 90 -19.72 -6.66 1.86
CA GLN A 90 -18.87 -7.42 2.80
C GLN A 90 -17.53 -6.72 3.03
N PHE A 91 -17.09 -5.96 2.03
CA PHE A 91 -15.85 -5.22 2.03
C PHE A 91 -16.11 -3.77 1.63
N THR A 92 -15.63 -2.83 2.42
CA THR A 92 -15.58 -1.42 2.05
C THR A 92 -14.14 -1.04 1.80
N ILE A 93 -13.87 -0.54 0.60
CA ILE A 93 -12.58 -0.01 0.18
C ILE A 93 -12.71 1.51 0.11
N VAL A 94 -12.01 2.22 0.99
CA VAL A 94 -11.93 3.68 0.94
C VAL A 94 -10.63 4.08 0.26
N GLU A 95 -10.72 4.72 -0.90
CA GLU A 95 -9.59 5.23 -1.69
C GLU A 95 -9.41 6.74 -1.42
N PHE A 96 -8.26 7.11 -0.85
CA PHE A 96 -7.76 8.49 -0.85
C PHE A 96 -6.89 8.70 -2.08
N SER A 97 -7.30 9.61 -2.96
CA SER A 97 -6.72 9.71 -4.29
C SER A 97 -6.71 11.15 -4.80
N ASP A 98 -5.76 11.38 -5.71
CA ASP A 98 -5.47 12.65 -6.34
C ASP A 98 -5.57 12.45 -7.86
N PHE A 99 -6.45 13.22 -8.50
CA PHE A 99 -6.68 13.13 -9.92
C PHE A 99 -5.47 13.44 -10.79
N GLN A 100 -4.46 14.18 -10.31
CA GLN A 100 -3.24 14.50 -11.05
C GLN A 100 -2.06 13.58 -10.69
N CYS A 101 -2.23 12.68 -9.70
CA CYS A 101 -1.17 11.76 -9.30
C CYS A 101 -1.03 10.60 -10.30
N PRO A 102 0.17 10.38 -10.88
CA PRO A 102 0.38 9.31 -11.86
C PRO A 102 0.26 7.90 -11.26
N PHE A 103 0.54 7.73 -9.96
CA PHE A 103 0.32 6.45 -9.27
C PHE A 103 -1.18 6.15 -9.08
N CYS A 104 -2.00 7.18 -8.87
CA CYS A 104 -3.45 7.01 -8.76
C CYS A 104 -4.05 6.53 -10.08
N ALA A 105 -3.63 7.12 -11.21
CA ALA A 105 -4.08 6.68 -12.53
C ALA A 105 -3.68 5.23 -12.82
N ARG A 106 -2.45 4.83 -12.49
CA ARG A 106 -2.02 3.42 -12.63
C ARG A 106 -2.83 2.45 -11.77
N ALA A 107 -3.28 2.88 -10.59
CA ALA A 107 -4.04 2.02 -9.69
C ALA A 107 -5.50 1.83 -10.10
N VAL A 108 -6.03 2.66 -11.01
CA VAL A 108 -7.43 2.56 -11.49
C VAL A 108 -7.75 1.15 -12.00
N GLY A 109 -6.87 0.57 -12.82
CA GLY A 109 -7.06 -0.77 -13.39
C GLY A 109 -7.10 -1.85 -12.30
N ILE A 110 -6.16 -1.79 -11.36
CA ILE A 110 -6.08 -2.75 -10.24
C ILE A 110 -7.37 -2.74 -9.42
N ILE A 111 -7.87 -1.55 -9.06
CA ILE A 111 -9.10 -1.40 -8.28
C ILE A 111 -10.34 -1.81 -9.10
N HIS A 112 -10.38 -1.47 -10.39
CA HIS A 112 -11.44 -1.92 -11.29
C HIS A 112 -11.51 -3.45 -11.35
N ASP A 113 -10.37 -4.12 -11.50
CA ASP A 113 -10.29 -5.58 -11.59
C ASP A 113 -10.68 -6.23 -10.27
N LEU A 114 -10.27 -5.65 -9.13
CA LEU A 114 -10.68 -6.09 -7.81
C LEU A 114 -12.20 -6.00 -7.62
N VAL A 115 -12.81 -4.85 -7.93
CA VAL A 115 -14.28 -4.67 -7.84
C VAL A 115 -15.01 -5.62 -8.80
N SER A 116 -14.47 -5.82 -10.00
CA SER A 116 -15.04 -6.73 -11.00
C SER A 116 -14.96 -8.20 -10.58
N LYS A 117 -13.84 -8.64 -10.01
CA LYS A 117 -13.64 -10.00 -9.51
C LYS A 117 -14.53 -10.32 -8.31
N HIS A 118 -14.85 -9.32 -7.49
CA HIS A 118 -15.70 -9.44 -6.30
C HIS A 118 -17.04 -8.70 -6.43
N ARG A 119 -17.65 -8.75 -7.62
CA ARG A 119 -18.95 -8.10 -7.91
C ARG A 119 -19.99 -8.36 -6.81
N GLY A 120 -20.62 -7.28 -6.36
CA GLY A 120 -21.64 -7.31 -5.30
C GLY A 120 -21.09 -7.48 -3.87
N LYS A 121 -19.79 -7.72 -3.68
CA LYS A 121 -19.17 -7.88 -2.35
C LYS A 121 -18.38 -6.66 -1.90
N ILE A 122 -18.02 -5.75 -2.81
CA ILE A 122 -17.23 -4.56 -2.53
C ILE A 122 -18.08 -3.30 -2.66
N ARG A 123 -17.93 -2.41 -1.68
CA ARG A 123 -18.28 -0.99 -1.76
C ARG A 123 -17.00 -0.19 -1.91
N LEU A 124 -16.80 0.45 -3.06
CA LEU A 124 -15.70 1.37 -3.28
C LEU A 124 -16.15 2.79 -2.92
N VAL A 125 -15.34 3.52 -2.15
CA VAL A 125 -15.63 4.86 -1.68
C VAL A 125 -14.46 5.78 -1.97
N PHE A 126 -14.71 6.92 -2.60
CA PHE A 126 -13.66 7.88 -2.95
C PHE A 126 -13.54 9.00 -1.91
N LYS A 127 -12.30 9.39 -1.61
CA LYS A 127 -11.90 10.50 -0.74
C LYS A 127 -10.93 11.40 -1.50
N GLN A 128 -11.27 12.69 -1.53
CA GLN A 128 -10.48 13.69 -2.24
C GLN A 128 -9.19 13.97 -1.45
N LEU A 129 -8.03 13.81 -2.09
CA LEU A 129 -6.75 14.19 -1.50
C LEU A 129 -5.85 14.91 -2.52
N PRO A 130 -6.26 16.08 -3.04
CA PRO A 130 -5.42 16.85 -3.95
C PRO A 130 -4.15 17.30 -3.23
N LEU A 131 -2.99 16.83 -3.69
CA LEU A 131 -1.70 17.09 -3.09
C LEU A 131 -1.19 18.48 -3.52
N PRO A 132 -0.55 19.26 -2.62
CA PRO A 132 -0.11 20.63 -2.93
C PRO A 132 0.86 20.75 -4.12
N MET A 133 1.62 19.69 -4.41
CA MET A 133 2.55 19.65 -5.56
C MET A 133 1.84 19.51 -6.92
N HIS A 134 0.53 19.23 -6.92
CA HIS A 134 -0.27 19.05 -8.11
C HIS A 134 -1.20 20.25 -8.32
N ALA A 135 -0.71 21.24 -9.06
CA ALA A 135 -1.37 22.54 -9.21
C ALA A 135 -2.82 22.49 -9.76
N LYS A 136 -3.23 21.41 -10.42
CA LYS A 136 -4.56 21.26 -11.04
C LYS A 136 -5.42 20.21 -10.33
N ALA A 137 -4.89 19.52 -9.31
CA ALA A 137 -5.59 18.46 -8.59
C ALA A 137 -6.85 18.97 -7.89
N GLN A 138 -6.81 20.17 -7.30
CA GLN A 138 -7.96 20.75 -6.59
C GLN A 138 -9.11 21.08 -7.55
N ASP A 139 -8.82 21.59 -8.74
CA ASP A 139 -9.84 21.85 -9.76
C ASP A 139 -10.39 20.55 -10.35
N ALA A 140 -9.55 19.53 -10.56
CA ALA A 140 -9.99 18.20 -10.97
C ALA A 140 -10.89 17.55 -9.92
N ALA A 141 -10.58 17.70 -8.62
CA ALA A 141 -11.41 17.24 -7.52
C ALA A 141 -12.79 17.93 -7.55
N LYS A 142 -12.85 19.26 -7.71
CA LYS A 142 -14.11 20.01 -7.88
C LYS A 142 -14.90 19.54 -9.10
N ALA A 143 -14.23 19.33 -10.23
CA ALA A 143 -14.85 18.81 -11.46
C ALA A 143 -15.46 17.43 -11.23
N SER A 144 -14.78 16.53 -10.51
CA SER A 144 -15.32 15.22 -10.16
C SER A 144 -16.56 15.31 -9.26
N LEU A 145 -16.60 16.24 -8.31
CA LEU A 145 -17.77 16.47 -7.44
C LEU A 145 -18.95 17.09 -8.21
N ALA A 146 -18.67 17.94 -9.20
CA ALA A 146 -19.69 18.44 -10.13
C ALA A 146 -20.28 17.30 -10.98
N ALA A 147 -19.46 16.35 -11.45
CA ALA A 147 -19.94 15.14 -12.10
C ALA A 147 -20.75 14.25 -11.15
N ASN A 148 -20.33 14.12 -9.89
CA ASN A 148 -21.05 13.39 -8.86
C ASN A 148 -22.46 13.95 -8.62
N ALA A 149 -22.60 15.28 -8.61
CA ALA A 149 -23.90 15.93 -8.46
C ALA A 149 -24.88 15.61 -9.63
N GLN A 150 -24.35 15.12 -10.75
CA GLN A 150 -25.12 14.66 -11.92
C GLN A 150 -25.13 13.13 -12.06
N GLY A 151 -24.66 12.39 -11.05
CA GLY A 151 -24.67 10.92 -11.04
C GLY A 151 -23.61 10.27 -11.93
N LYS A 152 -22.57 11.02 -12.35
CA LYS A 152 -21.53 10.59 -13.30
C LYS A 152 -20.12 10.56 -12.72
N PHE A 153 -20.01 10.39 -11.40
CA PHE A 153 -18.71 10.43 -10.73
C PHE A 153 -17.72 9.40 -11.28
N TRP A 154 -18.14 8.14 -11.41
CA TRP A 154 -17.23 7.03 -11.71
C TRP A 154 -16.72 7.11 -13.15
N GLU A 155 -17.61 7.38 -14.11
CA GLU A 155 -17.23 7.58 -15.51
C GLU A 155 -16.31 8.80 -15.65
N TYR A 156 -16.61 9.89 -14.93
CA TYR A 156 -15.79 11.11 -14.97
C TYR A 156 -14.42 10.91 -14.30
N ARG A 157 -14.37 10.17 -13.18
CA ARG A 157 -13.13 9.80 -12.50
C ARG A 157 -12.24 8.96 -13.41
N GLU A 158 -12.79 7.97 -14.11
CA GLU A 158 -12.06 7.19 -15.10
C GLU A 158 -11.50 8.05 -16.22
N LYS A 159 -12.32 8.97 -16.78
CA LYS A 159 -11.86 9.90 -17.80
C LYS A 159 -10.71 10.78 -17.31
N LEU A 160 -10.85 11.43 -16.15
CA LEU A 160 -9.80 12.27 -15.57
C LEU A 160 -8.49 11.50 -15.38
N MET A 161 -8.57 10.29 -14.82
CA MET A 161 -7.38 9.48 -14.58
C MET A 161 -6.72 8.99 -15.88
N ALA A 162 -7.53 8.63 -16.88
CA ALA A 162 -7.04 8.15 -18.18
C ALA A 162 -6.40 9.26 -19.02
N THR A 163 -6.80 10.53 -18.85
CA THR A 163 -6.32 11.65 -19.67
C THR A 163 -5.41 12.63 -18.93
N GLN A 164 -4.78 12.22 -17.82
CA GLN A 164 -3.82 13.05 -17.07
C GLN A 164 -2.74 13.69 -17.94
N ALA A 165 -2.23 12.97 -18.94
CA ALA A 165 -1.23 13.48 -19.87
C ALA A 165 -1.75 14.60 -20.80
N GLU A 166 -3.07 14.69 -21.00
CA GLU A 166 -3.72 15.76 -21.79
C GLU A 166 -3.96 16.99 -20.92
N TRP A 167 -4.70 16.85 -19.80
CA TRP A 167 -5.12 18.00 -18.99
C TRP A 167 -4.11 18.44 -17.93
N GLY A 168 -3.25 17.54 -17.46
CA GLY A 168 -2.22 17.83 -16.46
C GLY A 168 -1.24 18.93 -16.87
N PRO A 169 -0.67 18.90 -18.09
CA PRO A 169 0.20 19.98 -18.57
C PRO A 169 -0.57 21.13 -19.24
N ALA A 170 -1.86 20.97 -19.55
CA ALA A 170 -2.62 21.97 -20.30
C ALA A 170 -2.65 23.33 -19.58
N PRO A 171 -2.39 24.45 -20.27
CA PRO A 171 -2.51 25.79 -19.67
C PRO A 171 -3.90 26.03 -19.07
N ASN A 172 -4.95 25.54 -19.75
CA ASN A 172 -6.34 25.63 -19.30
C ASN A 172 -6.99 24.23 -19.19
N ALA A 173 -6.77 23.54 -18.07
CA ALA A 173 -7.41 22.25 -17.81
C ALA A 173 -8.93 22.34 -17.62
N ARG A 174 -9.46 23.49 -17.16
CA ARG A 174 -10.90 23.69 -16.98
C ARG A 174 -11.66 23.53 -18.29
N ALA A 175 -11.12 24.00 -19.41
CA ALA A 175 -11.73 23.80 -20.72
C ALA A 175 -11.86 22.31 -21.08
N LEU A 176 -10.86 21.50 -20.75
CA LEU A 176 -10.89 20.05 -20.94
C LEU A 176 -11.90 19.38 -20.01
N PHE A 177 -11.99 19.81 -18.75
CA PHE A 177 -13.01 19.32 -17.80
C PHE A 177 -14.44 19.56 -18.32
N LEU A 178 -14.73 20.76 -18.82
CA LEU A 178 -16.02 21.08 -19.43
C LEU A 178 -16.29 20.28 -20.73
N LYS A 179 -15.24 20.07 -21.54
CA LYS A 179 -15.32 19.19 -22.72
C LYS A 179 -15.69 17.77 -22.34
N TYR A 180 -15.04 17.18 -21.34
CA TYR A 180 -15.35 15.84 -20.86
C TYR A 180 -16.78 15.75 -20.30
N ALA A 181 -17.24 16.79 -19.60
CA ALA A 181 -18.62 16.83 -19.12
C ALA A 181 -19.63 16.80 -20.27
N ARG A 182 -19.35 17.55 -21.35
CA ARG A 182 -20.16 17.56 -22.57
C ARG A 182 -20.18 16.20 -23.28
N GLU A 183 -19.02 15.55 -23.41
CA GLU A 183 -18.89 14.21 -24.00
C GLU A 183 -19.75 13.16 -23.27
N MET A 184 -19.98 13.36 -21.97
CA MET A 184 -20.82 12.49 -21.13
C MET A 184 -22.28 12.95 -21.02
N ALA A 185 -22.71 13.88 -21.89
CA ALA A 185 -24.06 14.44 -21.94
C ALA A 185 -24.54 15.05 -20.59
N MET A 186 -23.62 15.56 -19.78
CA MET A 186 -23.97 16.34 -18.58
C MET A 186 -24.40 17.77 -18.94
N ASP A 187 -25.18 18.40 -18.07
CA ASP A 187 -25.45 19.83 -18.17
C ASP A 187 -24.17 20.60 -17.83
N VAL A 188 -23.52 21.14 -18.85
CA VAL A 188 -22.24 21.85 -18.74
C VAL A 188 -22.41 23.17 -17.98
N ASN A 189 -23.53 23.87 -18.12
CA ASN A 189 -23.77 25.13 -17.40
C ASN A 189 -23.95 24.87 -15.91
N ARG A 190 -24.69 23.81 -15.55
CA ARG A 190 -24.81 23.35 -14.17
C ARG A 190 -23.46 22.87 -13.64
N PHE A 191 -22.72 22.06 -14.41
CA PHE A 191 -21.41 21.55 -14.04
C PHE A 191 -20.44 22.69 -13.70
N GLU A 192 -20.41 23.72 -14.55
CA GLU A 192 -19.52 24.86 -14.37
C GLU A 192 -19.84 25.65 -13.10
N LYS A 193 -21.14 25.90 -12.85
CA LYS A 193 -21.61 26.52 -11.60
C LYS A 193 -21.29 25.65 -10.39
N ASP A 194 -21.48 24.34 -10.52
CA ASP A 194 -21.24 23.38 -9.45
C ASP A 194 -19.74 23.34 -9.07
N MET A 195 -18.81 23.48 -10.01
CA MET A 195 -17.39 23.58 -9.68
C MET A 195 -17.03 24.79 -8.79
N ALA A 196 -17.84 25.85 -8.78
CA ALA A 196 -17.62 27.05 -7.96
C ALA A 196 -18.25 26.95 -6.56
N LYS A 197 -18.94 25.85 -6.25
CA LYS A 197 -19.67 25.65 -5.00
C LYS A 197 -18.74 25.60 -3.77
N PRO A 198 -18.95 26.45 -2.75
CA PRO A 198 -18.19 26.40 -1.50
C PRO A 198 -18.29 25.05 -0.77
N GLU A 199 -19.42 24.34 -0.90
CA GLU A 199 -19.62 23.02 -0.31
C GLU A 199 -18.66 21.96 -0.85
N PHE A 200 -18.25 22.05 -2.12
CA PHE A 200 -17.26 21.12 -2.69
C PHE A 200 -15.87 21.40 -2.15
N GLN A 201 -15.53 22.67 -1.92
CA GLN A 201 -14.28 23.01 -1.23
C GLN A 201 -14.29 22.48 0.21
N LYS A 202 -15.36 22.75 0.98
CA LYS A 202 -15.51 22.21 2.35
C LYS A 202 -15.40 20.70 2.38
N ARG A 203 -15.94 20.03 1.36
CA ARG A 203 -15.85 18.59 1.22
C ARG A 203 -14.42 18.10 1.01
N ILE A 204 -13.70 18.72 0.09
CA ILE A 204 -12.27 18.43 -0.17
C ILE A 204 -11.46 18.66 1.11
N ASP A 205 -11.67 19.79 1.78
CA ASP A 205 -10.96 20.12 3.02
C ASP A 205 -11.23 19.10 4.13
N ALA A 206 -12.46 18.61 4.25
CA ALA A 206 -12.82 17.57 5.21
C ALA A 206 -12.12 16.23 4.91
N ASP A 207 -12.06 15.82 3.64
CA ASP A 207 -11.34 14.61 3.24
C ASP A 207 -9.81 14.75 3.45
N MET A 208 -9.23 15.94 3.18
CA MET A 208 -7.81 16.24 3.46
C MET A 208 -7.49 16.25 4.96
N GLN A 209 -8.37 16.82 5.79
CA GLN A 209 -8.22 16.78 7.25
C GLN A 209 -8.34 15.34 7.79
N LEU A 210 -9.24 14.54 7.23
CA LEU A 210 -9.36 13.13 7.56
C LEU A 210 -8.10 12.36 7.17
N ALA A 211 -7.55 12.59 5.98
CA ALA A 211 -6.28 12.02 5.54
C ALA A 211 -5.16 12.32 6.54
N LYS A 212 -5.03 13.57 6.99
CA LYS A 212 -4.08 13.97 8.04
C LYS A 212 -4.30 13.21 9.35
N LYS A 213 -5.55 13.12 9.83
CA LYS A 213 -5.89 12.38 11.07
C LYS A 213 -5.54 10.90 11.00
N LEU A 214 -5.66 10.30 9.81
CA LEU A 214 -5.38 8.88 9.57
C LEU A 214 -3.93 8.61 9.13
N ASN A 215 -3.05 9.62 9.19
CA ASN A 215 -1.66 9.54 8.75
C ASN A 215 -1.54 9.02 7.29
N VAL A 216 -2.38 9.56 6.41
CA VAL A 216 -2.31 9.37 4.96
C VAL A 216 -1.47 10.50 4.37
N ASN A 217 -0.20 10.21 4.11
CA ASN A 217 0.79 11.21 3.70
C ASN A 217 1.07 11.22 2.18
N GLY A 218 0.31 10.46 1.41
CA GLY A 218 0.49 10.33 -0.04
C GLY A 218 -0.64 9.55 -0.68
N THR A 219 -0.65 9.55 -2.02
CA THR A 219 -1.70 8.93 -2.84
C THR A 219 -1.12 7.95 -3.87
N PRO A 220 -1.85 6.89 -4.23
CA PRO A 220 -3.11 6.48 -3.62
C PRO A 220 -2.87 5.86 -2.23
N ALA A 221 -3.86 5.96 -1.36
CA ALA A 221 -3.91 5.19 -0.13
C ALA A 221 -5.30 4.57 0.03
N TYR A 222 -5.37 3.38 0.60
CA TYR A 222 -6.61 2.63 0.73
C TYR A 222 -6.85 2.21 2.17
N PHE A 223 -8.12 2.01 2.50
CA PHE A 223 -8.54 1.30 3.69
C PHE A 223 -9.48 0.17 3.29
N VAL A 224 -9.08 -1.08 3.49
CA VAL A 224 -9.93 -2.26 3.27
C VAL A 224 -10.45 -2.71 4.63
N ASN A 225 -11.73 -2.50 4.89
CA ASN A 225 -12.33 -2.71 6.22
C ASN A 225 -11.47 -2.12 7.35
N GLY A 226 -10.96 -0.91 7.13
CA GLY A 226 -10.14 -0.18 8.08
C GLY A 226 -8.65 -0.52 8.11
N VAL A 227 -8.19 -1.56 7.39
CA VAL A 227 -6.74 -1.83 7.24
C VAL A 227 -6.15 -0.87 6.22
N LYS A 228 -5.18 -0.06 6.64
CA LYS A 228 -4.49 0.88 5.76
C LYS A 228 -3.55 0.16 4.79
N ILE A 229 -3.64 0.52 3.51
CA ILE A 229 -2.72 0.11 2.44
C ILE A 229 -2.15 1.38 1.81
N THR A 230 -0.83 1.48 1.73
CA THR A 230 -0.16 2.65 1.15
C THR A 230 0.29 2.34 -0.27
N GLY A 231 0.02 3.25 -1.20
CA GLY A 231 0.48 3.18 -2.58
C GLY A 231 -0.36 2.28 -3.48
N ALA A 232 0.03 2.23 -4.74
CA ALA A 232 -0.55 1.34 -5.74
C ALA A 232 0.04 -0.07 -5.57
N ARG A 233 -0.62 -0.90 -4.77
CA ARG A 233 -0.27 -2.32 -4.60
C ARG A 233 -0.93 -3.19 -5.66
N GLU A 234 -0.35 -4.36 -5.88
CA GLU A 234 -0.85 -5.45 -6.69
C GLU A 234 -2.21 -5.99 -6.19
N LEU A 235 -3.01 -6.55 -7.10
CA LEU A 235 -4.36 -7.05 -6.80
C LEU A 235 -4.32 -8.13 -5.69
N GLU A 236 -3.31 -9.00 -5.74
CA GLU A 236 -3.08 -10.09 -4.79
C GLU A 236 -2.89 -9.57 -3.36
N TYR A 237 -2.31 -8.37 -3.19
CA TYR A 237 -2.16 -7.76 -1.87
C TYR A 237 -3.49 -7.32 -1.28
N PHE A 238 -4.37 -6.72 -2.10
CA PHE A 238 -5.72 -6.39 -1.67
C PHE A 238 -6.49 -7.64 -1.28
N GLU A 239 -6.37 -8.73 -2.05
CA GLU A 239 -6.98 -10.01 -1.73
C GLU A 239 -6.40 -10.62 -0.44
N LYS A 240 -5.08 -10.55 -0.21
CA LYS A 240 -4.44 -10.94 1.05
C LYS A 240 -5.07 -10.18 2.23
N VAL A 241 -5.25 -8.87 2.09
CA VAL A 241 -5.89 -8.04 3.13
C VAL A 241 -7.36 -8.46 3.32
N MET A 242 -8.14 -8.58 2.25
CA MET A 242 -9.54 -9.01 2.30
C MET A 242 -9.71 -10.37 3.01
N ASN A 243 -8.84 -11.33 2.69
CA ASN A 243 -8.84 -12.65 3.33
C ASN A 243 -8.51 -12.56 4.82
N ALA A 244 -7.53 -11.73 5.20
CA ALA A 244 -7.14 -11.54 6.59
C ALA A 244 -8.18 -10.77 7.43
N VAL A 245 -8.92 -9.84 6.82
CA VAL A 245 -9.97 -9.10 7.53
C VAL A 245 -11.29 -9.87 7.66
N GLY A 246 -11.57 -10.77 6.72
CA GLY A 246 -12.82 -11.51 6.63
C GLY A 246 -14.01 -10.65 6.19
N ALA A 247 -15.07 -11.30 5.70
CA ALA A 247 -16.30 -10.64 5.29
C ALA A 247 -17.07 -10.12 6.53
N THR A 248 -17.41 -8.83 6.54
CA THR A 248 -18.21 -8.23 7.62
C THR A 248 -19.31 -7.36 7.00
N PRO A 249 -20.60 -7.51 7.37
CA PRO A 249 -21.67 -6.64 6.86
C PRO A 249 -21.37 -5.16 7.12
N GLY A 250 -21.34 -4.33 6.07
CA GLY A 250 -20.99 -2.91 6.15
C GLY A 250 -19.47 -2.63 6.07
N GLY A 251 -18.64 -3.66 6.12
CA GLY A 251 -17.23 -3.60 5.73
C GLY A 251 -16.37 -2.62 6.52
N GLN A 252 -16.67 -2.35 7.80
CA GLN A 252 -15.79 -1.54 8.66
C GLN A 252 -15.74 -2.09 10.09
N PRO A 253 -14.65 -1.86 10.84
CA PRO A 253 -14.64 -2.13 12.27
C PRO A 253 -15.69 -1.26 12.96
N ARG A 254 -16.31 -1.78 14.02
CA ARG A 254 -17.20 -0.97 14.87
C ARG A 254 -16.35 0.11 15.57
N LYS A 255 -16.90 1.32 15.67
CA LYS A 255 -16.29 2.42 16.44
C LYS A 255 -16.20 2.07 17.91
#